data_AF-A0A941NLA6-F1
#
_entry.id   AF-A0A941NLA6-F1
#
_cell.length_a   1.000
_cell.length_b   1.000
_cell.length_c   1.000
_cell.angle_alpha   90.00
_cell.angle_beta   90.00
_cell.angle_gamma   90.00
#
_symmetry.space_group_name_H-M   'P 1'
#
loop_
_entity.id
_entity.type
_entity.pdbx_description
1 polymer ?
#
loop_
_entity_poly.entity_id
_entity_poly.type
_entity_poly.pdbx_seq_one_letter_code
_entity_poly.pdbx_strand_id
1 'polypeptide(L)'
;MYLDHPRDDSDDKGAGLLAQLSMMIRALFASSVRNTLFLLGGLIFMVIVATAYGQIRLNRWNQPFYDALARHDFGGFMMQLGVFCIIAGGLLVLNVLQRWLAEMLKLKLREGLVQDLVGEWLKPHRAFRLAKVGLVGVNPDQRMHEDARHLTELSSDLGVQLLQSSILLATFTNILWNISGSFAFHVDGRNYAIPGYMVWAAIIYAGSGSMLSYWVGRGLIRRNANRYQRESELRTSLNRVNEHIDRVERQGNEREALARINLDLKNVLGTMRSLVTGLTELTWVTAGYGWLTLVAPILVAAPAYFSGTLTFGGLMMAAGAFNQMQSSLRWFVDNFSTIADWRATLLRVADFRRALIECDAIPPAAVPKPRAEA
;
A
#
# COMPACT_ATOMS: atom_id res chain seq x y z
N MET A 1 18.11 -45.23 10.02
CA MET A 1 17.18 -44.67 11.04
C MET A 1 16.98 -43.21 10.66
N TYR A 2 15.78 -42.92 10.18
CA TYR A 2 15.17 -41.66 9.73
C TYR A 2 16.04 -40.41 9.50
N LEU A 3 16.10 -40.01 8.23
CA LEU A 3 16.35 -38.64 7.77
C LEU A 3 15.11 -37.81 8.14
N ASP A 4 15.29 -36.80 9.00
CA ASP A 4 14.24 -35.83 9.30
C ASP A 4 14.26 -34.75 8.22
N HIS A 5 13.27 -34.79 7.33
CA HIS A 5 13.03 -33.73 6.37
C HIS A 5 12.58 -32.47 7.13
N PRO A 6 13.09 -31.28 6.80
CA PRO A 6 12.48 -30.05 7.29
C PRO A 6 11.04 -30.00 6.78
N ARG A 7 10.07 -30.00 7.71
CA ARG A 7 8.67 -29.76 7.39
C ARG A 7 8.57 -28.46 6.59
N ASP A 8 7.93 -28.58 5.44
CA ASP A 8 7.64 -27.48 4.53
C ASP A 8 6.57 -26.57 5.19
N ASP A 9 7.02 -25.50 5.86
CA ASP A 9 6.22 -24.46 6.53
C ASP A 9 5.45 -23.54 5.54
N SER A 10 5.18 -24.00 4.31
CA SER A 10 4.51 -23.19 3.29
C SER A 10 2.98 -23.33 3.30
N ASP A 11 2.42 -24.45 3.78
CA ASP A 11 0.97 -24.70 3.76
C ASP A 11 0.20 -24.16 4.98
N ASP A 12 0.84 -23.91 6.13
CA ASP A 12 0.16 -23.48 7.37
C ASP A 12 -0.01 -21.94 7.49
N LYS A 13 0.67 -21.17 6.63
CA LYS A 13 0.68 -19.69 6.70
C LYS A 13 -0.61 -19.03 6.22
N GLY A 14 -1.38 -19.70 5.35
CA GLY A 14 -2.65 -19.21 4.83
C GLY A 14 -3.81 -19.39 5.82
N ALA A 15 -3.85 -20.54 6.50
CA ALA A 15 -4.85 -20.84 7.54
C ALA A 15 -4.63 -20.00 8.82
N GLY A 16 -3.37 -19.72 9.18
CA GLY A 16 -3.04 -18.90 10.34
C GLY A 16 -3.47 -17.43 10.24
N LEU A 17 -3.37 -16.82 9.06
CA LEU A 17 -3.65 -15.39 8.87
C LEU A 17 -5.15 -15.06 9.04
N LEU A 18 -6.03 -15.87 8.44
CA LEU A 18 -7.47 -15.72 8.59
C LEU A 18 -7.92 -15.98 10.04
N ALA A 19 -7.34 -16.97 10.70
CA ALA A 19 -7.61 -17.24 12.10
C ALA A 19 -7.19 -16.06 13.00
N GLN A 20 -5.99 -15.51 12.79
CA GLN A 20 -5.47 -14.36 13.53
C GLN A 20 -6.28 -13.07 13.27
N LEU A 21 -6.66 -12.80 12.02
CA LEU A 21 -7.60 -11.73 11.68
C LEU A 21 -8.92 -11.89 12.41
N SER A 22 -9.50 -13.09 12.37
CA SER A 22 -10.79 -13.36 13.02
C SER A 22 -10.73 -13.15 14.53
N MET A 23 -9.61 -13.52 15.17
CA MET A 23 -9.38 -13.29 16.59
C MET A 23 -9.33 -11.79 16.90
N MET A 24 -8.57 -11.02 16.13
CA MET A 24 -8.41 -9.59 16.34
C MET A 24 -9.70 -8.81 16.08
N ILE A 25 -10.43 -9.19 15.03
CA ILE A 25 -11.74 -8.62 14.69
C ILE A 25 -12.76 -8.92 15.80
N ARG A 26 -12.80 -10.15 16.33
CA ARG A 26 -13.69 -10.49 17.45
C ARG A 26 -13.35 -9.71 18.72
N ALA A 27 -12.06 -9.53 19.04
CA ALA A 27 -11.61 -8.72 20.17
C ALA A 27 -12.06 -7.26 20.02
N LEU A 28 -11.89 -6.69 18.84
CA LEU A 28 -12.32 -5.34 18.50
C LEU A 28 -13.85 -5.18 18.63
N PHE A 29 -14.62 -6.17 18.19
CA PHE A 29 -16.08 -6.21 18.32
C PHE A 29 -16.56 -6.48 19.76
N ALA A 30 -15.72 -6.99 20.65
CA ALA A 30 -16.03 -7.11 22.08
C ALA A 30 -15.72 -5.82 22.86
N SER A 31 -14.96 -4.88 22.27
CA SER A 31 -14.54 -3.64 22.94
C SER A 31 -15.67 -2.62 23.08
N SER A 32 -15.51 -1.70 24.04
CA SER A 32 -16.38 -0.53 24.26
C SER A 32 -16.43 0.42 23.04
N VAL A 33 -15.44 0.34 22.15
CA VAL A 33 -15.30 1.25 21.00
C VAL A 33 -16.11 0.77 19.78
N ARG A 34 -16.66 -0.45 19.81
CA ARG A 34 -17.38 -1.08 18.69
C ARG A 34 -18.38 -0.15 17.99
N ASN A 35 -19.30 0.45 18.76
CA ASN A 35 -20.40 1.22 18.16
C ASN A 35 -19.87 2.47 17.45
N THR A 36 -18.84 3.10 18.01
CA THR A 36 -18.15 4.24 17.40
C THR A 36 -17.45 3.83 16.11
N LEU A 37 -16.81 2.65 16.07
CA LEU A 37 -16.15 2.14 14.86
C LEU A 37 -17.14 1.84 13.74
N PHE A 38 -18.30 1.28 14.04
CA PHE A 38 -19.36 1.07 13.04
C PHE A 38 -19.91 2.40 12.51
N LEU A 39 -20.14 3.38 13.39
CA LEU A 39 -20.60 4.71 12.99
C LEU A 39 -19.57 5.40 12.09
N LEU A 40 -18.29 5.40 12.49
CA LEU A 40 -17.20 5.96 11.68
C LEU A 40 -17.06 5.24 10.35
N GLY A 41 -17.10 3.90 10.32
CA GLY A 41 -17.04 3.11 9.10
C GLY A 41 -18.21 3.39 8.15
N GLY A 42 -19.43 3.50 8.68
CA GLY A 42 -20.62 3.86 7.89
C GLY A 42 -20.54 5.28 7.33
N LEU A 43 -20.07 6.24 8.12
CA LEU A 43 -19.90 7.62 7.67
C LEU A 43 -18.78 7.74 6.62
N ILE A 44 -17.66 7.04 6.80
CA ILE A 44 -16.59 6.95 5.80
C ILE A 44 -17.13 6.37 4.49
N PHE A 45 -17.89 5.28 4.55
CA PHE A 45 -18.52 4.70 3.36
C PHE A 45 -19.42 5.72 2.65
N MET A 46 -20.28 6.41 3.39
CA MET A 46 -21.15 7.45 2.84
C MET A 46 -20.34 8.57 2.17
N VAL A 47 -19.29 9.06 2.82
CA VAL A 47 -18.42 10.11 2.27
C VAL A 47 -17.69 9.62 1.02
N ILE A 48 -17.17 8.38 1.01
CA ILE A 48 -16.52 7.81 -0.17
C ILE A 48 -17.51 7.71 -1.35
N VAL A 49 -18.74 7.27 -1.11
CA VAL A 49 -19.79 7.21 -2.15
C VAL A 49 -20.14 8.62 -2.65
N ALA A 50 -20.26 9.60 -1.76
CA ALA A 50 -20.51 10.99 -2.12
C ALA A 50 -19.34 11.59 -2.93
N THR A 51 -18.10 11.31 -2.53
CA THR A 51 -16.88 11.71 -3.25
C THR A 51 -16.85 11.06 -4.63
N ALA A 52 -17.14 9.76 -4.74
CA ALA A 52 -17.22 9.06 -6.01
C ALA A 52 -18.27 9.68 -6.93
N TYR A 53 -19.46 10.00 -6.41
CA TYR A 53 -20.47 10.74 -7.17
C TYR A 53 -19.96 12.12 -7.63
N GLY A 54 -19.27 12.87 -6.77
CA GLY A 54 -18.62 14.13 -7.13
C GLY A 54 -17.58 13.96 -8.24
N GLN A 55 -16.79 12.89 -8.21
CA GLN A 55 -15.83 12.54 -9.27
C GLN A 55 -16.53 12.21 -10.60
N ILE A 56 -17.68 11.51 -10.57
CA ILE A 56 -18.50 11.28 -11.77
C ILE A 56 -18.99 12.61 -12.35
N ARG A 57 -19.49 13.51 -11.50
CA ARG A 57 -19.98 14.83 -11.91
C ARG A 57 -18.85 15.68 -12.50
N LEU A 58 -17.68 15.67 -11.86
CA LEU A 58 -16.48 16.35 -12.36
C LEU A 58 -16.05 15.79 -13.71
N ASN A 59 -16.01 14.46 -13.87
CA ASN A 59 -15.64 13.86 -15.15
C ASN A 59 -16.65 14.19 -16.26
N ARG A 60 -17.97 14.14 -15.96
CA ARG A 60 -19.01 14.53 -16.92
C ARG A 60 -18.97 16.02 -17.28
N TRP A 61 -18.54 16.86 -16.34
CA TRP A 61 -18.37 18.30 -16.56
C TRP A 61 -17.27 18.63 -17.60
N ASN A 62 -16.26 17.74 -17.78
CA ASN A 62 -15.24 17.94 -18.82
C ASN A 62 -15.85 18.12 -20.22
N GLN A 63 -16.91 17.37 -20.56
CA GLN A 63 -17.50 17.45 -21.91
C GLN A 63 -18.04 18.85 -22.27
N PRO A 64 -19.02 19.41 -21.54
CA PRO A 64 -19.53 20.74 -21.88
C PRO A 64 -18.47 21.84 -21.76
N PHE A 65 -17.47 21.69 -20.87
CA PHE A 65 -16.37 22.64 -20.75
C PHE A 65 -15.50 22.68 -22.01
N TYR A 66 -14.99 21.52 -22.44
CA TYR A 66 -14.15 21.44 -23.64
C TYR A 66 -14.94 21.68 -24.93
N ASP A 67 -16.23 21.32 -24.99
CA ASP A 67 -17.09 21.63 -26.13
C ASP A 67 -17.39 23.14 -26.23
N ALA A 68 -17.48 23.87 -25.11
CA ALA A 68 -17.58 25.33 -25.12
C ALA A 68 -16.27 25.96 -25.65
N LEU A 69 -15.13 25.43 -25.20
CA LEU A 69 -13.82 25.89 -25.65
C LEU A 69 -13.60 25.67 -27.15
N ALA A 70 -13.93 24.47 -27.65
CA ALA A 70 -13.82 24.12 -29.07
C ALA A 70 -14.71 24.99 -29.98
N ARG A 71 -15.85 25.47 -29.45
CA ARG A 71 -16.78 26.37 -30.16
C ARG A 71 -16.48 27.85 -29.95
N HIS A 72 -15.42 28.19 -29.22
CA HIS A 72 -15.10 29.57 -28.82
C HIS A 72 -16.26 30.28 -28.09
N ASP A 73 -17.08 29.53 -27.36
CA ASP A 73 -18.21 30.06 -26.61
C ASP A 73 -17.77 30.56 -25.22
N PHE A 74 -17.49 31.87 -25.14
CA PHE A 74 -17.07 32.49 -23.88
C PHE A 74 -18.15 32.45 -22.79
N GLY A 75 -19.43 32.57 -23.17
CA GLY A 75 -20.55 32.51 -22.22
C GLY A 75 -20.68 31.12 -21.60
N GLY A 76 -20.66 30.09 -22.45
CA GLY A 76 -20.59 28.69 -22.02
C GLY A 76 -19.38 28.40 -21.15
N PHE A 77 -18.20 28.90 -21.52
CA PHE A 77 -16.96 28.74 -20.76
C PHE A 77 -17.06 29.34 -19.34
N MET A 78 -17.53 30.58 -19.20
CA MET A 78 -17.72 31.23 -17.88
C MET A 78 -18.74 30.49 -17.01
N MET A 79 -19.85 30.03 -17.60
CA MET A 79 -20.84 29.22 -16.89
C MET A 79 -20.23 27.91 -16.38
N GLN A 80 -19.47 27.20 -17.23
CA GLN A 80 -18.81 25.96 -16.82
C GLN A 80 -17.73 26.19 -15.76
N LEU A 81 -17.05 27.33 -15.77
CA LEU A 81 -16.11 27.71 -14.71
C LEU A 81 -16.82 27.88 -13.35
N GLY A 82 -18.01 28.50 -13.33
CA GLY A 82 -18.84 28.57 -12.13
C GLY A 82 -19.27 27.18 -11.61
N VAL A 83 -19.70 26.30 -12.52
CA VAL A 83 -20.06 24.91 -12.18
C VAL A 83 -18.86 24.14 -11.62
N PHE A 84 -17.67 24.34 -12.19
CA PHE A 84 -16.43 23.75 -11.68
C PHE A 84 -16.16 24.16 -10.23
N CYS A 85 -16.26 25.45 -9.91
CA CYS A 85 -16.04 25.94 -8.54
C CYS A 85 -16.99 25.27 -7.53
N ILE A 86 -18.25 25.04 -7.90
CA ILE A 86 -19.23 24.36 -7.04
C ILE A 86 -18.85 22.88 -6.84
N ILE A 87 -18.51 22.16 -7.92
CA ILE A 87 -18.12 20.74 -7.85
C ILE A 87 -16.82 20.59 -7.04
N ALA A 88 -15.81 21.40 -7.36
CA ALA A 88 -14.51 21.38 -6.69
C ALA A 88 -14.63 21.77 -5.21
N GLY A 89 -15.43 22.79 -4.88
CA GLY A 89 -15.71 23.17 -3.50
C GLY A 89 -16.40 22.06 -2.71
N GLY A 90 -17.41 21.40 -3.30
CA GLY A 90 -18.06 20.24 -2.69
C GLY A 90 -17.11 19.06 -2.46
N LEU A 91 -16.30 18.72 -3.46
CA LEU A 91 -15.27 17.68 -3.35
C LEU A 91 -14.21 18.02 -2.29
N LEU A 92 -13.81 19.30 -2.18
CA LEU A 92 -12.87 19.75 -1.15
C LEU A 92 -13.43 19.49 0.25
N VAL A 93 -14.68 19.87 0.52
CA VAL A 93 -15.33 19.64 1.81
C VAL A 93 -15.42 18.14 2.12
N LEU A 94 -15.80 17.33 1.14
CA LEU A 94 -15.86 15.87 1.30
C LEU A 94 -14.48 15.27 1.59
N ASN A 95 -13.42 15.72 0.92
CA ASN A 95 -12.06 15.26 1.15
C ASN A 95 -11.56 15.62 2.56
N VAL A 96 -11.83 16.84 3.03
CA VAL A 96 -11.48 17.27 4.40
C VAL A 96 -12.23 16.44 5.44
N LEU A 97 -13.53 16.21 5.23
CA LEU A 97 -14.34 15.36 6.10
C LEU A 97 -13.81 13.91 6.10
N GLN A 98 -13.53 13.34 4.93
CA GLN A 98 -12.96 11.99 4.81
C GLN A 98 -11.63 11.87 5.55
N ARG A 99 -10.75 12.89 5.43
CA ARG A 99 -9.47 12.92 6.13
C ARG A 99 -9.67 12.91 7.65
N TRP A 100 -10.57 13.77 8.16
CA TRP A 100 -10.86 13.82 9.59
C TRP A 100 -11.42 12.49 10.11
N LEU A 101 -12.32 11.85 9.35
CA LEU A 101 -12.89 10.56 9.71
C LEU A 101 -11.87 9.43 9.70
N ALA A 102 -10.98 9.40 8.71
CA ALA A 102 -9.92 8.41 8.66
C ALA A 102 -8.97 8.53 9.86
N GLU A 103 -8.60 9.76 10.27
CA GLU A 103 -7.78 9.99 11.47
C GLU A 103 -8.52 9.62 12.76
N MET A 104 -9.83 9.91 12.86
CA MET A 104 -10.62 9.47 14.00
C MET A 104 -10.75 7.94 14.08
N LEU A 105 -10.86 7.27 12.94
CA LEU A 105 -10.86 5.81 12.85
C LEU A 105 -9.54 5.23 13.39
N LYS A 106 -8.39 5.79 12.99
CA LYS A 106 -7.07 5.39 13.50
C LYS A 106 -7.00 5.54 15.02
N LEU A 107 -7.42 6.69 15.54
CA LEU A 107 -7.43 6.97 16.98
C LEU A 107 -8.27 5.94 17.73
N LYS A 108 -9.50 5.69 17.28
CA LYS A 108 -10.44 4.77 17.95
C LYS A 108 -10.03 3.31 17.84
N LEU A 109 -9.44 2.90 16.71
CA LEU A 109 -8.86 1.56 16.58
C LEU A 109 -7.66 1.38 17.52
N ARG A 110 -6.79 2.38 17.64
CA ARG A 110 -5.66 2.35 18.58
C ARG A 110 -6.14 2.28 20.02
N GLU A 111 -7.13 3.08 20.40
CA GLU A 111 -7.73 3.04 21.73
C GLU A 111 -8.24 1.63 22.05
N GLY A 112 -9.04 1.02 21.18
CA GLY A 112 -9.60 -0.30 21.39
C GLY A 112 -8.54 -1.41 21.45
N LEU A 113 -7.57 -1.39 20.53
CA LEU A 113 -6.51 -2.40 20.49
C LEU A 113 -5.58 -2.33 21.70
N VAL A 114 -5.14 -1.12 22.08
CA VAL A 114 -4.22 -0.95 23.22
C VAL A 114 -4.92 -1.30 24.54
N GLN A 115 -6.18 -0.88 24.73
CA GLN A 115 -6.95 -1.25 25.92
C GLN A 115 -7.14 -2.77 26.06
N ASP A 116 -7.41 -3.47 24.95
CA ASP A 116 -7.51 -4.93 24.94
C ASP A 116 -6.17 -5.60 25.28
N LEU A 117 -5.07 -5.19 24.62
CA LEU A 117 -3.75 -5.78 24.88
C LEU A 117 -3.27 -5.54 26.32
N VAL A 118 -3.41 -4.32 26.83
CA VAL A 118 -3.03 -3.97 28.21
C VAL A 118 -3.93 -4.69 29.20
N GLY A 119 -5.23 -4.79 28.92
CA GLY A 119 -6.20 -5.51 29.75
C GLY A 119 -5.89 -7.01 29.83
N GLU A 120 -5.53 -7.64 28.71
CA GLU A 120 -5.12 -9.05 28.70
C GLU A 120 -3.74 -9.27 29.35
N TRP A 121 -2.82 -8.30 29.26
CA TRP A 121 -1.49 -8.37 29.86
C TRP A 121 -1.51 -8.24 31.39
N LEU A 122 -2.34 -7.35 31.94
CA LEU A 122 -2.46 -7.09 33.37
C LEU A 122 -3.42 -8.03 34.12
N LYS A 123 -4.02 -9.02 33.45
CA LYS A 123 -4.73 -10.10 34.13
C LYS A 123 -3.78 -10.89 35.06
N PRO A 124 -4.28 -11.45 36.18
CA PRO A 124 -3.42 -12.01 37.22
C PRO A 124 -2.39 -13.02 36.69
N HIS A 125 -1.12 -12.81 37.04
CA HIS A 125 0.03 -13.67 36.70
C HIS A 125 0.45 -13.72 35.22
N ARG A 126 -0.27 -13.09 34.30
CA ARG A 126 0.04 -13.22 32.86
C ARG A 126 1.29 -12.48 32.44
N ALA A 127 1.50 -11.25 32.91
CA ALA A 127 2.74 -10.50 32.65
C ALA A 127 3.99 -11.29 33.08
N PHE A 128 3.94 -11.95 34.24
CA PHE A 128 5.03 -12.77 34.75
C PHE A 128 5.23 -14.07 33.96
N ARG A 129 4.15 -14.74 33.55
CA ARG A 129 4.24 -15.94 32.72
C ARG A 129 4.78 -15.62 31.34
N LEU A 130 4.31 -14.54 30.73
CA LEU A 130 4.74 -14.09 29.41
C LEU A 130 6.23 -13.75 29.36
N ALA A 131 6.77 -13.14 30.41
CA ALA A 131 8.21 -12.89 30.54
C ALA A 131 9.07 -14.17 30.50
N LYS A 132 8.45 -15.34 30.70
CA LYS A 132 9.09 -16.67 30.63
C LYS A 132 8.76 -17.42 29.34
N VAL A 133 7.84 -16.92 28.50
CA VAL A 133 7.45 -17.54 27.23
C VAL A 133 8.25 -16.93 26.08
N GLY A 134 9.46 -17.48 25.88
CA GLY A 134 10.25 -17.38 24.65
C GLY A 134 10.44 -15.98 24.04
N LEU A 135 10.65 -15.93 22.72
CA LEU A 135 10.92 -14.70 21.97
C LEU A 135 9.68 -13.80 21.80
N VAL A 136 8.46 -14.33 21.99
CA VAL A 136 7.19 -13.59 21.82
C VAL A 136 6.94 -12.63 23.00
N GLY A 137 7.42 -12.97 24.20
CA GLY A 137 7.36 -12.12 25.39
C GLY A 137 8.46 -11.06 25.49
N VAL A 138 9.38 -10.99 24.52
CA VAL A 138 10.46 -9.99 24.49
C VAL A 138 9.88 -8.64 24.06
N ASN A 139 10.08 -7.61 24.89
CA ASN A 139 9.62 -6.22 24.71
C ASN A 139 8.09 -6.06 24.54
N PRO A 140 7.28 -6.43 25.54
CA PRO A 140 5.82 -6.27 25.48
C PRO A 140 5.38 -4.81 25.32
N ASP A 141 6.18 -3.87 25.83
CA ASP A 141 6.02 -2.43 25.66
C ASP A 141 6.07 -2.01 24.17
N GLN A 142 7.04 -2.52 23.41
CA GLN A 142 7.16 -2.25 21.97
C GLN A 142 5.95 -2.80 21.20
N ARG A 143 5.45 -3.99 21.59
CA ARG A 143 4.28 -4.63 20.97
C ARG A 143 3.00 -3.81 21.19
N MET A 144 2.75 -3.43 22.45
CA MET A 144 1.54 -2.69 22.82
C MET A 144 1.58 -1.23 22.37
N HIS A 145 2.75 -0.64 22.19
CA HIS A 145 2.89 0.76 21.75
C HIS A 145 3.08 0.88 20.23
N GLU A 146 4.21 0.44 19.70
CA GLU A 146 4.64 0.74 18.33
C GLU A 146 3.97 -0.18 17.31
N ASP A 147 3.97 -1.50 17.54
CA ASP A 147 3.31 -2.44 16.63
C ASP A 147 1.79 -2.20 16.60
N ALA A 148 1.15 -1.93 17.75
CA ALA A 148 -0.27 -1.61 17.81
C ALA A 148 -0.61 -0.31 17.05
N ARG A 149 0.17 0.76 17.25
CA ARG A 149 0.01 2.02 16.50
C ARG A 149 0.11 1.76 15.00
N HIS A 150 1.21 1.13 14.58
CA HIS A 150 1.48 0.88 13.17
C HIS A 150 0.41 0.00 12.52
N LEU A 151 -0.05 -1.05 13.20
CA LEU A 151 -1.13 -1.91 12.71
C LEU A 151 -2.42 -1.11 12.49
N THR A 152 -2.81 -0.26 13.42
CA THR A 152 -4.06 0.51 13.32
C THR A 152 -4.02 1.58 12.25
N GLU A 153 -2.87 2.25 12.07
CA GLU A 153 -2.63 3.21 10.99
C GLU A 153 -2.70 2.52 9.62
N LEU A 154 -1.93 1.45 9.42
CA LEU A 154 -1.91 0.68 8.17
C LEU A 154 -3.28 0.07 7.84
N SER A 155 -3.97 -0.51 8.82
CA SER A 155 -5.29 -1.12 8.61
C SER A 155 -6.33 -0.09 8.18
N SER A 156 -6.30 1.11 8.80
CA SER A 156 -7.23 2.19 8.45
C SER A 156 -6.94 2.73 7.06
N ASP A 157 -5.68 3.03 6.76
CA ASP A 157 -5.30 3.62 5.48
C ASP A 157 -5.55 2.65 4.32
N LEU A 158 -5.13 1.39 4.46
CA LEU A 158 -5.39 0.36 3.44
C LEU A 158 -6.89 0.10 3.28
N GLY A 159 -7.65 0.00 4.38
CA GLY A 159 -9.09 -0.28 4.32
C GLY A 159 -9.89 0.84 3.64
N VAL A 160 -9.64 2.09 4.02
CA VAL A 160 -10.29 3.27 3.42
C VAL A 160 -9.96 3.39 1.94
N GLN A 161 -8.67 3.26 1.58
CA GLN A 161 -8.24 3.42 0.19
C GLN A 161 -8.69 2.26 -0.69
N LEU A 162 -8.67 1.01 -0.19
CA LEU A 162 -9.19 -0.15 -0.92
C LEU A 162 -10.68 0.04 -1.24
N LEU A 163 -11.48 0.48 -0.27
CA LEU A 163 -12.90 0.74 -0.46
C LEU A 163 -13.12 1.83 -1.52
N GLN A 164 -12.38 2.93 -1.42
CA GLN A 164 -12.45 4.03 -2.38
C GLN A 164 -12.06 3.58 -3.80
N SER A 165 -10.92 2.90 -3.96
CA SER A 165 -10.47 2.38 -5.26
C SER A 165 -11.43 1.34 -5.84
N SER A 166 -12.05 0.50 -5.00
CA SER A 166 -13.04 -0.49 -5.47
C SER A 166 -14.31 0.17 -6.02
N ILE A 167 -14.82 1.18 -5.30
CA ILE A 167 -16.01 1.94 -5.72
C ILE A 167 -15.71 2.73 -7.00
N LEU A 168 -14.56 3.40 -7.08
CA LEU A 168 -14.14 4.14 -8.27
C LEU A 168 -13.92 3.21 -9.46
N LEU A 169 -13.30 2.04 -9.25
CA LEU A 169 -13.12 1.05 -10.31
C LEU A 169 -14.47 0.63 -10.90
N ALA A 170 -15.41 0.17 -10.06
CA ALA A 170 -16.75 -0.23 -10.52
C ALA A 170 -17.48 0.91 -11.25
N THR A 171 -17.39 2.13 -10.70
CA THR A 171 -18.01 3.32 -11.26
C THR A 171 -17.47 3.67 -12.63
N PHE A 172 -16.15 3.78 -12.77
CA PHE A 172 -15.53 4.23 -14.01
C PHE A 172 -15.46 3.12 -15.07
N THR A 173 -15.43 1.85 -14.66
CA THR A 173 -15.70 0.73 -15.56
C THR A 173 -17.11 0.83 -16.15
N ASN A 174 -18.14 1.12 -15.34
CA ASN A 174 -19.51 1.30 -15.84
C ASN A 174 -19.62 2.51 -16.81
N ILE A 175 -18.97 3.64 -16.49
CA ILE A 175 -18.95 4.82 -17.37
C ILE A 175 -18.29 4.48 -18.72
N LEU A 176 -17.10 3.88 -18.70
CA LEU A 176 -16.40 3.48 -19.92
C LEU A 176 -17.18 2.47 -20.73
N TRP A 177 -17.88 1.53 -20.08
CA TRP A 177 -18.71 0.56 -20.77
C TRP A 177 -19.86 1.23 -21.53
N ASN A 178 -20.56 2.16 -20.89
CA ASN A 178 -21.66 2.90 -21.52
C ASN A 178 -21.18 3.79 -22.67
N ILE A 179 -20.05 4.49 -22.48
CA ILE A 179 -19.44 5.31 -23.54
C ILE A 179 -18.93 4.43 -24.69
N SER A 180 -18.37 3.25 -24.39
CA SER A 180 -17.89 2.31 -25.42
C SER A 180 -19.02 1.70 -26.26
N GLY A 181 -20.19 1.47 -25.67
CA GLY A 181 -21.33 0.88 -26.36
C GLY A 181 -21.92 1.76 -27.47
N SER A 182 -21.72 3.09 -27.38
CA SER A 182 -22.13 4.03 -28.43
C SER A 182 -21.16 4.12 -29.62
N PHE A 183 -20.00 3.45 -29.56
CA PHE A 183 -18.98 3.56 -30.59
C PHE A 183 -19.05 2.40 -31.58
N ALA A 184 -19.52 2.70 -32.79
CA ALA A 184 -19.37 1.81 -33.94
C ALA A 184 -18.07 2.16 -34.68
N PHE A 185 -17.13 1.22 -34.74
CA PHE A 185 -15.97 1.36 -35.62
C PHE A 185 -16.44 1.18 -37.06
N HIS A 186 -16.21 2.20 -37.88
CA HIS A 186 -16.46 2.15 -39.32
C HIS A 186 -15.21 1.59 -39.99
N VAL A 187 -15.19 0.28 -40.23
CA VAL A 187 -14.10 -0.38 -40.97
C VAL A 187 -14.73 -1.08 -42.16
N ASP A 188 -14.29 -0.72 -43.37
CA ASP A 188 -14.68 -1.38 -44.62
C ASP A 188 -16.19 -1.36 -44.92
N GLY A 189 -16.86 -0.22 -44.61
CA GLY A 189 -18.29 -0.04 -44.84
C GLY A 189 -19.22 -0.82 -43.90
N ARG A 190 -18.68 -1.51 -42.88
CA ARG A 190 -19.44 -2.21 -41.84
C ARG A 190 -19.17 -1.62 -40.46
N ASN A 191 -20.23 -1.52 -39.67
CA ASN A 191 -20.18 -1.04 -38.29
C ASN A 191 -19.85 -2.22 -37.35
N TYR A 192 -18.63 -2.25 -36.84
CA TYR A 192 -18.24 -3.17 -35.79
C TYR A 192 -18.29 -2.42 -34.46
N ALA A 193 -19.31 -2.69 -33.64
CA ALA A 193 -19.33 -2.23 -32.26
C ALA A 193 -18.70 -3.33 -31.40
N ILE A 194 -17.59 -3.02 -30.72
CA ILE A 194 -17.00 -3.91 -29.72
C ILE A 194 -17.46 -3.40 -28.34
N PRO A 195 -18.41 -4.08 -27.67
CA PRO A 195 -18.88 -3.65 -26.36
C PRO A 195 -17.71 -3.56 -25.37
N GLY A 196 -17.58 -2.42 -24.71
CA GLY A 196 -16.59 -2.22 -23.65
C GLY A 196 -15.12 -2.20 -24.10
N TYR A 197 -14.81 -1.95 -25.39
CA TYR A 197 -13.41 -1.97 -25.87
C TYR A 197 -12.47 -1.06 -25.07
N MET A 198 -12.95 0.10 -24.58
CA MET A 198 -12.12 1.01 -23.77
C MET A 198 -11.78 0.40 -22.41
N VAL A 199 -12.68 -0.40 -21.84
CA VAL A 199 -12.46 -1.12 -20.58
C VAL A 199 -11.36 -2.16 -20.77
N TRP A 200 -11.42 -2.93 -21.86
CA TRP A 200 -10.38 -3.90 -22.21
C TRP A 200 -9.04 -3.22 -22.47
N ALA A 201 -9.03 -2.10 -23.21
CA ALA A 201 -7.83 -1.32 -23.43
C ALA A 201 -7.21 -0.80 -22.12
N ALA A 202 -8.04 -0.32 -21.18
CA ALA A 202 -7.58 0.13 -19.86
C ALA A 202 -6.96 -1.01 -19.04
N ILE A 203 -7.58 -2.20 -19.05
CA ILE A 203 -7.06 -3.37 -18.34
C ILE A 203 -5.73 -3.83 -18.94
N ILE A 204 -5.66 -3.98 -20.27
CA ILE A 204 -4.43 -4.37 -20.97
C ILE A 204 -3.32 -3.36 -20.71
N TYR A 205 -3.66 -2.07 -20.75
CA TYR A 205 -2.70 -1.00 -20.49
C TYR A 205 -2.19 -1.06 -19.05
N ALA A 206 -3.07 -1.08 -18.04
CA ALA A 206 -2.69 -1.18 -16.64
C ALA A 206 -1.89 -2.46 -16.32
N GLY A 207 -2.31 -3.59 -16.89
CA GLY A 207 -1.65 -4.88 -16.74
C GLY A 207 -0.25 -4.90 -17.35
N SER A 208 -0.08 -4.37 -18.57
CA SER A 208 1.23 -4.30 -19.23
C SER A 208 2.22 -3.42 -18.47
N GLY A 209 1.81 -2.25 -17.98
CA GLY A 209 2.66 -1.38 -17.15
C GLY A 209 3.10 -2.06 -15.86
N SER A 210 2.17 -2.76 -15.20
CA SER A 210 2.45 -3.53 -13.98
C SER A 210 3.41 -4.69 -14.25
N MET A 211 3.19 -5.44 -15.33
CA MET A 211 4.03 -6.58 -15.71
C MET A 211 5.46 -6.15 -16.07
N LEU A 212 5.60 -5.07 -16.86
CA LEU A 212 6.90 -4.50 -17.21
C LEU A 212 7.66 -4.01 -15.97
N SER A 213 6.96 -3.29 -15.08
CA SER A 213 7.54 -2.80 -13.83
C SER A 213 7.97 -3.95 -12.91
N TYR A 214 7.17 -5.01 -12.81
CA TYR A 214 7.52 -6.20 -12.04
C TYR A 214 8.76 -6.91 -12.62
N TRP A 215 8.82 -7.09 -13.94
CA TRP A 215 9.90 -7.83 -14.59
C TRP A 215 11.26 -7.14 -14.42
N VAL A 216 11.29 -5.81 -14.49
CA VAL A 216 12.50 -4.99 -14.23
C VAL A 216 12.75 -4.83 -12.72
N GLY A 217 11.68 -4.67 -11.94
CA GLY A 217 11.72 -4.42 -10.49
C GLY A 217 12.15 -5.62 -9.64
N ARG A 218 11.86 -6.85 -10.06
CA ARG A 218 12.08 -8.07 -9.25
C ARG A 218 13.51 -8.24 -8.73
N GLY A 219 14.50 -7.75 -9.49
CA GLY A 219 15.92 -7.84 -9.12
C GLY A 219 16.35 -6.86 -8.03
N LEU A 220 15.59 -5.78 -7.79
CA LEU A 220 15.97 -4.71 -6.87
C LEU A 220 15.98 -5.18 -5.41
N ILE A 221 15.07 -6.08 -5.02
CA ILE A 221 15.02 -6.62 -3.65
C ILE A 221 16.36 -7.27 -3.29
N ARG A 222 16.87 -8.14 -4.18
CA ARG A 222 18.16 -8.81 -3.99
C ARG A 222 19.34 -7.81 -4.04
N ARG A 223 19.33 -6.85 -4.98
CA ARG A 223 20.38 -5.82 -5.07
C ARG A 223 20.42 -4.96 -3.79
N ASN A 224 19.26 -4.62 -3.22
CA ASN A 224 19.15 -3.84 -2.00
C ASN A 224 19.58 -4.65 -0.76
N ALA A 225 19.21 -5.93 -0.67
CA ALA A 225 19.68 -6.82 0.39
C ALA A 225 21.21 -6.95 0.38
N ASN A 226 21.81 -7.12 -0.79
CA ASN A 226 23.28 -7.15 -0.94
C ASN A 226 23.92 -5.84 -0.47
N ARG A 227 23.29 -4.67 -0.75
CA ARG A 227 23.81 -3.37 -0.29
C ARG A 227 23.88 -3.31 1.24
N TYR A 228 22.79 -3.68 1.92
CA TYR A 228 22.75 -3.69 3.38
C TYR A 228 23.80 -4.61 3.99
N GLN A 229 24.02 -5.79 3.40
CA GLN A 229 25.06 -6.70 3.85
C GLN A 229 26.45 -6.04 3.76
N ARG A 230 26.80 -5.43 2.61
CA ARG A 230 28.09 -4.76 2.44
C ARG A 230 28.26 -3.54 3.33
N GLU A 231 27.21 -2.75 3.57
CA GLU A 231 27.24 -1.64 4.52
C GLU A 231 27.51 -2.11 5.96
N SER A 232 26.92 -3.25 6.35
CA SER A 232 27.19 -3.88 7.64
C SER A 232 28.63 -4.37 7.77
N GLU A 233 29.21 -4.94 6.70
CA GLU A 233 30.62 -5.34 6.66
C GLU A 233 31.55 -4.13 6.86
N LEU A 234 31.32 -3.03 6.12
CA LEU A 234 32.07 -1.78 6.28
C LEU A 234 31.96 -1.22 7.70
N ARG A 235 30.75 -1.17 8.26
CA ARG A 235 30.52 -0.71 9.64
C ARG A 235 31.29 -1.57 10.65
N THR A 236 31.32 -2.89 10.44
CA THR A 236 32.06 -3.83 11.29
C THR A 236 33.55 -3.57 11.22
N SER A 237 34.11 -3.34 10.03
CA SER A 237 35.53 -3.01 9.86
C SER A 237 35.90 -1.69 10.54
N LEU A 238 35.05 -0.66 10.43
CA LEU A 238 35.25 0.61 11.13
C LEU A 238 35.22 0.44 12.66
N ASN A 239 34.22 -0.27 13.18
CA ASN A 239 34.13 -0.55 14.61
C ASN A 239 35.34 -1.31 15.12
N ARG A 240 35.82 -2.32 14.38
CA ARG A 240 37.00 -3.11 14.76
C ARG A 240 38.25 -2.25 14.88
N VAL A 241 38.45 -1.31 13.97
CA VAL A 241 39.58 -0.37 14.03
C VAL A 241 39.44 0.56 15.24
N ASN A 242 38.23 1.08 15.50
CA ASN A 242 37.97 1.92 16.66
C ASN A 242 38.22 1.20 18.00
N GLU A 243 37.78 -0.06 18.13
CA GLU A 243 38.00 -0.88 19.32
C GLU A 243 39.49 -1.21 19.57
N HIS A 244 40.31 -1.20 18.52
CA HIS A 244 41.73 -1.60 18.59
C HIS A 244 42.68 -0.47 18.18
N ILE A 245 42.27 0.79 18.29
CA ILE A 245 43.02 1.94 17.77
C ILE A 245 44.40 2.05 18.42
N ASP A 246 44.48 1.80 19.74
CA ASP A 246 45.75 1.78 20.48
C ASP A 246 46.74 0.74 19.95
N ARG A 247 46.25 -0.38 19.38
CA ARG A 247 47.12 -1.41 18.79
C ARG A 247 47.55 -1.01 17.39
N VAL A 248 46.65 -0.40 16.62
CA VAL A 248 46.95 0.09 15.27
C VAL A 248 48.03 1.17 15.32
N GLU A 249 47.90 2.14 16.22
CA GLU A 249 48.88 3.23 16.41
C GLU A 249 50.22 2.73 16.96
N ARG A 250 50.21 1.82 17.95
CA ARG A 250 51.46 1.28 18.51
C ARG A 250 52.24 0.39 17.55
N GLN A 251 51.56 -0.28 16.61
CA GLN A 251 52.18 -1.19 15.65
C GLN A 251 52.50 -0.53 14.30
N GLY A 252 52.05 0.71 14.06
CA GLY A 252 52.26 1.40 12.78
C GLY A 252 51.51 0.75 11.60
N ASN A 253 50.37 0.11 11.89
CA ASN A 253 49.59 -0.67 10.91
C ASN A 253 48.47 0.15 10.24
N GLU A 254 48.54 1.48 10.28
CA GLU A 254 47.49 2.38 9.76
C GLU A 254 47.23 2.15 8.27
N ARG A 255 48.29 1.88 7.50
CA ARG A 255 48.18 1.62 6.04
C ARG A 255 47.40 0.34 5.75
N GLU A 256 47.57 -0.71 6.54
CA GLU A 256 46.85 -1.96 6.37
C GLU A 256 45.37 -1.80 6.76
N ALA A 257 45.11 -1.12 7.89
CA ALA A 257 43.76 -0.79 8.32
C ALA A 257 43.02 0.06 7.28
N LEU A 258 43.69 1.09 6.74
CA LEU A 258 43.17 1.93 5.66
C LEU A 258 42.89 1.12 4.38
N ALA A 259 43.82 0.24 3.98
CA ALA A 259 43.63 -0.60 2.80
C ALA A 259 42.42 -1.52 2.93
N ARG A 260 42.21 -2.12 4.10
CA ARG A 260 41.05 -2.98 4.37
C ARG A 260 39.73 -2.21 4.33
N ILE A 261 39.65 -1.06 4.99
CA ILE A 261 38.46 -0.19 4.94
C ILE A 261 38.17 0.25 3.50
N ASN A 262 39.20 0.60 2.72
CA ASN A 262 39.04 0.98 1.32
C ASN A 262 38.52 -0.16 0.44
N LEU A 263 38.89 -1.42 0.73
CA LEU A 263 38.34 -2.59 0.04
C LEU A 263 36.85 -2.78 0.36
N ASP A 264 36.48 -2.68 1.64
CA ASP A 264 35.08 -2.81 2.06
C ASP A 264 34.22 -1.66 1.49
N LEU A 265 34.74 -0.44 1.50
CA LEU A 265 34.11 0.71 0.86
C LEU A 265 33.94 0.47 -0.66
N LYS A 266 34.95 -0.07 -1.34
CA LYS A 266 34.87 -0.39 -2.77
C LYS A 266 33.77 -1.43 -3.05
N ASN A 267 33.58 -2.41 -2.17
CA ASN A 267 32.50 -3.41 -2.27
C ASN A 267 31.11 -2.79 -2.08
N VAL A 268 30.97 -1.87 -1.12
CA VAL A 268 29.74 -1.08 -0.93
C VAL A 268 29.45 -0.25 -2.18
N LEU A 269 30.43 0.50 -2.69
CA LEU A 269 30.28 1.33 -3.89
C LEU A 269 29.92 0.49 -5.13
N GLY A 270 30.50 -0.71 -5.29
CA GLY A 270 30.15 -1.63 -6.36
C GLY A 270 28.69 -2.08 -6.31
N THR A 271 28.20 -2.41 -5.11
CA THR A 271 26.81 -2.82 -4.91
C THR A 271 25.84 -1.65 -5.07
N MET A 272 26.23 -0.45 -4.60
CA MET A 272 25.49 0.79 -4.81
C MET A 272 25.33 1.11 -6.29
N ARG A 273 26.39 0.98 -7.10
CA ARG A 273 26.29 1.17 -8.57
C ARG A 273 25.29 0.21 -9.19
N SER A 274 25.32 -1.08 -8.82
CA SER A 274 24.34 -2.06 -9.31
C SER A 274 22.91 -1.71 -8.93
N LEU A 275 22.70 -1.21 -7.70
CA LEU A 275 21.39 -0.73 -7.25
C LEU A 275 20.94 0.50 -8.03
N VAL A 276 21.83 1.48 -8.25
CA VAL A 276 21.57 2.69 -9.06
C VAL A 276 21.17 2.29 -10.47
N THR A 277 21.87 1.37 -11.12
CA THR A 277 21.49 0.86 -12.45
C THR A 277 20.08 0.27 -12.43
N GLY A 278 19.72 -0.52 -11.41
CA GLY A 278 18.38 -1.09 -11.29
C GLY A 278 17.28 -0.05 -11.07
N LEU A 279 17.55 0.95 -10.26
CA LEU A 279 16.63 2.08 -10.05
C LEU A 279 16.45 2.87 -11.34
N THR A 280 17.52 3.12 -12.09
CA THR A 280 17.47 3.80 -13.38
C THR A 280 16.69 2.97 -14.41
N GLU A 281 16.94 1.66 -14.53
CA GLU A 281 16.20 0.73 -15.40
C GLU A 281 14.69 0.77 -15.09
N LEU A 282 14.33 0.70 -13.80
CA LEU A 282 12.93 0.81 -13.36
C LEU A 282 12.34 2.20 -13.67
N THR A 283 13.13 3.26 -13.52
CA THR A 283 12.72 4.64 -13.80
C THR A 283 12.44 4.81 -15.30
N TRP A 284 13.26 4.25 -16.19
CA TRP A 284 13.01 4.26 -17.63
C TRP A 284 11.65 3.65 -17.99
N VAL A 285 11.33 2.49 -17.41
CA VAL A 285 10.04 1.82 -17.64
C VAL A 285 8.88 2.63 -17.07
N THR A 286 8.97 3.04 -15.80
CA THR A 286 7.87 3.72 -15.10
C THR A 286 7.62 5.13 -15.63
N ALA A 287 8.66 5.90 -15.92
CA ALA A 287 8.53 7.23 -16.52
C ALA A 287 8.09 7.16 -17.99
N GLY A 288 8.67 6.25 -18.78
CA GLY A 288 8.25 6.04 -20.18
C GLY A 288 6.79 5.63 -20.28
N TYR A 289 6.35 4.72 -19.40
CA TYR A 289 4.95 4.35 -19.29
C TYR A 289 4.07 5.53 -18.85
N GLY A 290 4.53 6.37 -17.92
CA GLY A 290 3.82 7.59 -17.50
C GLY A 290 3.57 8.56 -18.66
N TRP A 291 4.54 8.76 -19.56
CA TRP A 291 4.33 9.56 -20.77
C TRP A 291 3.28 8.96 -21.70
N LEU A 292 3.28 7.63 -21.88
CA LEU A 292 2.26 6.95 -22.66
C LEU A 292 0.86 7.08 -22.04
N THR A 293 0.76 7.16 -20.70
CA THR A 293 -0.52 7.29 -19.99
C THR A 293 -1.25 8.58 -20.38
N LEU A 294 -0.52 9.64 -20.72
CA LEU A 294 -1.11 10.91 -21.15
C LEU A 294 -1.87 10.79 -22.49
N VAL A 295 -1.37 9.96 -23.40
CA VAL A 295 -1.86 9.90 -24.79
C VAL A 295 -2.65 8.62 -25.09
N ALA A 296 -2.40 7.53 -24.37
CA ALA A 296 -3.09 6.25 -24.56
C ALA A 296 -4.63 6.35 -24.53
N PRO A 297 -5.27 7.08 -23.59
CA PRO A 297 -6.72 7.20 -23.59
C PRO A 297 -7.25 7.89 -24.84
N ILE A 298 -6.52 8.90 -25.33
CA ILE A 298 -6.88 9.67 -26.52
C ILE A 298 -6.75 8.78 -27.76
N LEU A 299 -5.67 7.99 -27.89
CA LEU A 299 -5.48 7.07 -29.02
C LEU A 299 -6.57 6.00 -29.08
N VAL A 300 -6.97 5.46 -27.93
CA VAL A 300 -8.05 4.48 -27.83
C VAL A 300 -9.41 5.10 -28.22
N ALA A 301 -9.63 6.37 -27.89
CA ALA A 301 -10.85 7.10 -28.22
C ALA A 301 -10.85 7.76 -29.62
N ALA A 302 -9.67 7.92 -30.25
CA ALA A 302 -9.50 8.68 -31.47
C ALA A 302 -10.36 8.18 -32.65
N PRO A 303 -10.51 6.86 -32.91
CA PRO A 303 -11.37 6.40 -33.99
C PRO A 303 -12.84 6.84 -33.85
N ALA A 304 -13.36 6.90 -32.61
CA ALA A 304 -14.72 7.37 -32.35
C ALA A 304 -14.87 8.88 -32.56
N TYR A 305 -13.83 9.65 -32.21
CA TYR A 305 -13.78 11.10 -32.46
C TYR A 305 -13.72 11.42 -33.96
N PHE A 306 -12.78 10.82 -34.69
CA PHE A 306 -12.60 11.10 -36.13
C PHE A 306 -13.72 10.54 -37.01
N SER A 307 -14.51 9.57 -36.54
CA SER A 307 -15.74 9.12 -37.21
C SER A 307 -16.95 10.04 -36.97
N GLY A 308 -16.80 11.10 -36.17
CA GLY A 308 -17.87 12.06 -35.86
C GLY A 308 -18.89 11.58 -34.81
N THR A 309 -18.70 10.39 -34.24
CA THR A 309 -19.58 9.85 -33.19
C THR A 309 -19.36 10.47 -31.81
N LEU A 310 -18.22 11.15 -31.61
CA LEU A 310 -17.81 11.73 -30.34
C LEU A 310 -17.36 13.18 -30.50
N THR A 311 -17.81 14.07 -29.62
CA THR A 311 -17.34 15.47 -29.58
C THR A 311 -15.95 15.58 -28.94
N PHE A 312 -15.29 16.73 -29.08
CA PHE A 312 -13.99 16.96 -28.42
C PHE A 312 -14.11 16.87 -26.90
N GLY A 313 -15.19 17.40 -26.32
CA GLY A 313 -15.48 17.23 -24.91
C GLY A 313 -15.76 15.78 -24.51
N GLY A 314 -16.45 15.01 -25.37
CA GLY A 314 -16.68 13.58 -25.14
C GLY A 314 -15.38 12.78 -25.11
N LEU A 315 -14.43 13.11 -25.99
CA LEU A 315 -13.06 12.57 -26.00
C LEU A 315 -12.35 12.83 -24.67
N MET A 316 -12.43 14.05 -24.15
CA MET A 316 -11.82 14.41 -22.87
C MET A 316 -12.48 13.73 -21.68
N MET A 317 -13.81 13.56 -21.68
CA MET A 317 -14.52 12.78 -20.65
C MET A 317 -14.10 11.32 -20.65
N ALA A 318 -13.98 10.70 -21.84
CA ALA A 318 -13.55 9.31 -21.97
C ALA A 318 -12.10 9.13 -21.50
N ALA A 319 -11.22 10.07 -21.85
CA ALA A 319 -9.84 10.09 -21.38
C ALA A 319 -9.74 10.22 -19.85
N GLY A 320 -10.53 11.09 -19.24
CA GLY A 320 -10.62 11.22 -17.78
C GLY A 320 -11.12 9.94 -17.10
N ALA A 321 -12.16 9.31 -17.66
CA ALA A 321 -12.69 8.05 -17.15
C ALA A 321 -11.69 6.90 -17.23
N PHE A 322 -10.95 6.81 -18.34
CA PHE A 322 -9.86 5.83 -18.52
C PHE A 322 -8.79 5.98 -17.45
N ASN A 323 -8.29 7.21 -17.24
CA ASN A 323 -7.28 7.49 -16.23
C ASN A 323 -7.77 7.10 -14.83
N GLN A 324 -9.02 7.43 -14.50
CA GLN A 324 -9.58 7.12 -13.18
C GLN A 324 -9.75 5.60 -12.97
N MET A 325 -10.14 4.86 -14.01
CA MET A 325 -10.18 3.40 -13.98
C MET A 325 -8.77 2.80 -13.81
N GLN A 326 -7.80 3.28 -14.59
CA GLN A 326 -6.41 2.82 -14.53
C GLN A 326 -5.80 3.06 -13.15
N SER A 327 -5.95 4.26 -12.57
CA SER A 327 -5.46 4.57 -11.22
C SER A 327 -6.08 3.67 -10.16
N SER A 328 -7.38 3.36 -10.30
CA SER A 328 -8.09 2.48 -9.37
C SER A 328 -7.58 1.03 -9.44
N LEU A 329 -7.27 0.53 -10.65
CA LEU A 329 -6.63 -0.78 -10.84
C LEU A 329 -5.22 -0.84 -10.24
N ARG A 330 -4.45 0.25 -10.38
CA ARG A 330 -3.05 0.31 -9.93
C ARG A 330 -2.91 0.32 -8.41
N TRP A 331 -3.96 0.66 -7.67
CA TRP A 331 -3.95 0.72 -6.21
C TRP A 331 -3.30 -0.50 -5.55
N PHE A 332 -3.60 -1.72 -6.01
CA PHE A 332 -3.04 -2.94 -5.45
C PHE A 332 -1.52 -3.02 -5.64
N VAL A 333 -1.04 -2.63 -6.82
CA VAL A 333 0.39 -2.62 -7.16
C VAL A 333 1.12 -1.55 -6.35
N ASP A 334 0.52 -0.36 -6.23
CA ASP A 334 1.09 0.76 -5.46
C ASP A 334 1.18 0.48 -3.96
N ASN A 335 0.26 -0.33 -3.42
CA ASN A 335 0.20 -0.65 -2.00
C ASN A 335 0.81 -2.01 -1.63
N PHE A 336 1.46 -2.70 -2.56
CA PHE A 336 2.00 -4.06 -2.30
C PHE A 336 2.95 -4.12 -1.09
N SER A 337 3.90 -3.19 -1.00
CA SER A 337 4.85 -3.12 0.13
C SER A 337 4.13 -2.80 1.44
N THR A 338 3.18 -1.87 1.42
CA THR A 338 2.36 -1.48 2.57
C THR A 338 1.50 -2.65 3.08
N ILE A 339 0.94 -3.46 2.17
CA ILE A 339 0.19 -4.68 2.50
C ILE A 339 1.10 -5.72 3.15
N ALA A 340 2.33 -5.88 2.65
CA ALA A 340 3.30 -6.80 3.23
C ALA A 340 3.69 -6.38 4.66
N ASP A 341 3.91 -5.09 4.89
CA ASP A 341 4.22 -4.52 6.21
C ASP A 341 3.03 -4.63 7.18
N TRP A 342 1.82 -4.33 6.69
CA TRP A 342 0.58 -4.55 7.44
C TRP A 342 0.44 -5.99 7.90
N ARG A 343 0.66 -6.95 6.99
CA ARG A 343 0.63 -8.37 7.31
C ARG A 343 1.67 -8.74 8.37
N ALA A 344 2.91 -8.28 8.22
CA ALA A 344 3.98 -8.57 9.17
C ALA A 344 3.66 -8.02 10.57
N THR A 345 3.12 -6.81 10.65
CA THR A 345 2.75 -6.16 11.91
C THR A 345 1.51 -6.80 12.55
N LEU A 346 0.53 -7.21 11.74
CA LEU A 346 -0.64 -7.95 12.20
C LEU A 346 -0.24 -9.27 12.86
N LEU A 347 0.62 -10.07 12.21
CA LEU A 347 1.10 -11.34 12.77
C LEU A 347 1.78 -11.10 14.13
N ARG A 348 2.65 -10.07 14.21
CA ARG A 348 3.36 -9.70 15.45
C ARG A 348 2.41 -9.37 16.61
N VAL A 349 1.36 -8.58 16.36
CA VAL A 349 0.36 -8.22 17.38
C VAL A 349 -0.54 -9.40 17.73
N ALA A 350 -0.99 -10.16 16.73
CA ALA A 350 -1.86 -11.30 16.94
C ALA A 350 -1.17 -12.44 17.71
N ASP A 351 0.09 -12.74 17.39
CA ASP A 351 0.91 -13.72 18.10
C ASP A 351 1.14 -13.31 19.55
N PHE A 352 1.40 -12.01 19.81
CA PHE A 352 1.52 -11.47 21.16
C PHE A 352 0.21 -11.63 21.95
N ARG A 353 -0.92 -11.24 21.37
CA ARG A 353 -2.24 -11.40 22.01
C ARG A 353 -2.57 -12.87 22.27
N ARG A 354 -2.25 -13.74 21.32
CA ARG A 354 -2.45 -15.19 21.47
C ARG A 354 -1.61 -15.75 22.61
N ALA A 355 -0.34 -15.36 22.70
CA ALA A 355 0.53 -15.75 23.81
C ALA A 355 -0.02 -15.28 25.17
N LEU A 356 -0.58 -14.06 25.26
CA LEU A 356 -1.25 -13.59 26.48
C LEU A 356 -2.41 -14.50 26.92
N ILE A 357 -3.21 -14.98 25.97
CA ILE A 357 -4.37 -15.83 26.25
C ILE A 357 -3.92 -17.26 26.59
N GLU A 358 -2.95 -17.81 25.87
CA GLU A 358 -2.49 -19.19 26.04
C GLU A 358 -1.58 -19.38 27.27
N CYS A 359 -0.97 -18.32 27.80
CA CYS A 359 -0.18 -18.35 29.05
C CYS A 359 -0.98 -18.87 30.27
N ASP A 360 -2.31 -18.80 30.22
CA ASP A 360 -3.17 -19.33 31.30
C ASP A 360 -3.15 -20.87 31.35
N ALA A 361 -2.94 -21.53 30.21
CA ALA A 361 -2.95 -22.99 30.09
C ALA A 361 -1.63 -23.65 30.52
N ILE A 362 -0.57 -22.87 30.79
CA ILE A 362 0.73 -23.38 31.24
C ILE A 362 0.66 -23.68 32.76
N PRO A 363 0.83 -24.94 33.20
CA PRO A 363 0.82 -25.28 34.62
C PRO A 363 1.98 -24.62 35.38
N PRO A 364 1.78 -24.17 36.64
CA PRO A 364 2.79 -23.43 37.41
C PRO A 364 4.08 -24.21 37.73
N ALA A 365 4.13 -25.53 37.48
CA ALA A 365 5.24 -26.41 37.84
C ALA A 365 6.40 -26.44 36.82
N ALA A 366 6.26 -25.84 35.63
CA ALA A 366 7.35 -25.75 34.65
C ALA A 366 8.22 -24.49 34.80
N VAL A 367 8.11 -23.79 35.94
CA VAL A 367 8.80 -22.52 36.19
C VAL A 367 10.14 -22.81 36.88
N PRO A 368 11.30 -22.62 36.22
CA PRO A 368 12.58 -22.75 36.90
C PRO A 368 12.68 -21.64 37.96
N LYS A 369 13.06 -22.01 39.19
CA LYS A 369 13.40 -21.03 40.23
C LYS A 369 14.56 -20.17 39.74
N PRO A 370 14.58 -18.85 40.02
CA PRO A 370 15.76 -18.04 39.76
C PRO A 370 16.95 -18.67 40.49
N ARG A 371 18.08 -18.86 39.80
CA ARG A 371 19.34 -19.17 40.48
C ARG A 371 19.62 -18.03 41.44
N ALA A 372 19.71 -18.33 42.72
CA ALA A 372 20.24 -17.41 43.70
C ALA A 372 21.68 -17.08 43.27
N GLU A 373 21.94 -15.81 42.99
CA GLU A 373 23.29 -15.29 42.85
C GLU A 373 23.97 -15.45 44.21
N ALA A 374 25.07 -16.20 44.24
CA ALA A 374 25.94 -16.41 45.39
C ALA A 374 27.35 -15.98 44.99
#